data_AF-A0AAW2WCQ2-F1
#
_entry.id   AF-A0AAW2WCQ2-F1
#
_cell.length_a   1.000
_cell.length_b   1.000
_cell.length_c   1.000
_cell.angle_alpha   90.00
_cell.angle_beta   90.00
_cell.angle_gamma   90.00
#
_symmetry.space_group_name_H-M   'P 1'
#
loop_
_entity.id
_entity.type
_entity.pdbx_description
1 polymer ?
#
loop_
_entity_poly.entity_id
_entity_poly.type
_entity_poly.pdbx_seq_one_letter_code
_entity_poly.pdbx_strand_id
1 'polypeptide(L)'
;MVTQRGIEANPLKIKAILDMKAPACVNEVQRLTGRIAALSLFISKSAEKSLPFFKILRKARTFEWDASCQRAFEELKNYLAGLPLLVKPSPGDTLYLYLSATPQAVSSILIREEEGKQLPNITLIKY
;
A
#
# COMPACT_ATOMS: atom_id res chain seq x y z
N MET A 1 4.51 11.57 -0.11
CA MET A 1 5.10 12.89 -0.39
C MET A 1 3.94 13.85 -0.29
N VAL A 2 3.94 14.78 0.66
CA VAL A 2 2.87 15.78 0.75
C VAL A 2 3.17 16.79 -0.34
N THR A 3 2.39 16.76 -1.42
CA THR A 3 2.46 17.79 -2.45
C THR A 3 1.33 18.78 -2.22
N GLN A 4 1.40 19.98 -2.81
CA GLN A 4 0.32 20.98 -2.78
C GLN A 4 -1.04 20.47 -3.33
N ARG A 5 -1.14 19.19 -3.75
CA ARG A 5 -2.28 18.60 -4.46
C ARG A 5 -2.82 17.30 -3.86
N GLY A 6 -2.34 16.87 -2.68
CA GLY A 6 -2.83 15.67 -1.98
C GLY A 6 -1.72 14.68 -1.56
N ILE A 7 -2.15 13.53 -1.02
CA ILE A 7 -1.29 12.41 -0.60
C ILE A 7 -1.44 11.26 -1.59
N GLU A 8 -0.52 11.14 -2.54
CA GLU A 8 -0.56 10.10 -3.59
C GLU A 8 0.34 8.90 -3.24
N ALA A 9 -0.11 7.69 -3.59
CA ALA A 9 0.76 6.52 -3.66
C ALA A 9 1.69 6.70 -4.85
N ASN A 10 2.99 6.88 -4.59
CA ASN A 10 3.93 7.18 -5.66
C ASN A 10 4.01 5.99 -6.66
N PRO A 11 3.65 6.19 -7.95
CA PRO A 11 3.66 5.11 -8.95
C PRO A 11 5.03 4.46 -9.11
N LEU A 12 6.12 5.22 -8.91
CA LEU A 12 7.48 4.69 -8.94
C LEU A 12 7.73 3.73 -7.77
N LYS A 13 7.13 3.96 -6.60
CA LYS A 13 7.23 3.05 -5.45
C LYS A 13 6.44 1.77 -5.67
N ILE A 14 5.26 1.86 -6.27
CA ILE A 14 4.46 0.69 -6.65
C ILE A 14 5.21 -0.14 -7.70
N LYS A 15 5.67 0.51 -8.78
CA LYS A 15 6.44 -0.12 -9.85
C LYS A 15 7.71 -0.79 -9.32
N ALA A 16 8.40 -0.16 -8.37
CA ALA A 16 9.58 -0.74 -7.73
C ALA A 16 9.29 -2.07 -7.00
N ILE A 17 8.08 -2.27 -6.47
CA ILE A 17 7.67 -3.56 -5.85
C ILE A 17 7.25 -4.56 -6.93
N LEU A 18 6.51 -4.13 -7.97
CA LEU A 18 6.07 -5.00 -9.06
C LEU A 18 7.25 -5.61 -9.83
N ASP A 19 8.24 -4.78 -10.14
CA ASP A 19 9.46 -5.17 -10.87
C ASP A 19 10.48 -5.92 -9.99
N MET A 20 10.24 -6.00 -8.67
CA MET A 20 11.15 -6.65 -7.74
C MET A 20 11.12 -8.17 -7.90
N LYS A 21 12.28 -8.84 -7.91
CA LYS A 21 12.36 -10.30 -7.80
C LYS A 21 12.06 -10.74 -6.36
N ALA A 22 11.71 -12.01 -6.16
CA ALA A 22 11.57 -12.57 -4.82
C ALA A 22 12.87 -12.31 -4.02
N PRO A 23 12.77 -11.76 -2.79
CA PRO A 23 13.93 -11.53 -1.94
C PRO A 23 14.76 -12.81 -1.74
N ALA A 24 16.07 -12.71 -1.90
CA ALA A 24 17.02 -13.80 -1.70
C ALA A 24 17.82 -13.69 -0.39
N CYS A 25 17.69 -12.58 0.34
CA CYS A 25 18.36 -12.37 1.62
C CYS A 25 17.57 -11.46 2.57
N VAL A 26 17.95 -11.46 3.85
CA VAL A 26 17.32 -10.63 4.90
C VAL A 26 17.32 -9.13 4.54
N ASN A 27 18.41 -8.64 3.96
CA ASN A 27 18.51 -7.23 3.54
C ASN A 27 17.47 -6.87 2.46
N GLU A 28 17.17 -7.79 1.54
CA GLU A 28 16.13 -7.57 0.53
C GLU A 28 14.73 -7.64 1.13
N VAL A 29 14.51 -8.50 2.14
CA VAL A 29 13.26 -8.52 2.90
C VAL A 29 13.05 -7.22 3.67
N GLN A 30 14.10 -6.66 4.28
CA GLN A 30 14.04 -5.34 4.94
C GLN A 30 13.71 -4.22 3.94
N ARG A 31 14.30 -4.27 2.74
CA ARG A 31 13.95 -3.32 1.67
C ARG A 31 12.50 -3.45 1.23
N LEU A 32 11.99 -4.68 1.10
CA LEU A 32 10.60 -4.96 0.78
C LEU A 32 9.66 -4.41 1.86
N THR A 33 9.90 -4.72 3.14
CA THR A 33 9.06 -4.24 4.25
C THR A 33 9.11 -2.72 4.37
N GLY A 34 10.27 -2.09 4.15
CA GLY A 34 10.37 -0.63 4.08
C GLY A 34 9.54 -0.01 2.94
N ARG A 35 9.53 -0.64 1.76
CA ARG A 35 8.68 -0.20 0.62
C ARG A 35 7.19 -0.40 0.91
N ILE A 36 6.80 -1.51 1.53
CA ILE A 36 5.43 -1.76 1.99
C ILE A 36 5.00 -0.73 3.02
N ALA A 37 5.86 -0.42 4.00
CA ALA A 37 5.57 0.58 5.03
C ALA A 37 5.31 1.97 4.43
N ALA A 38 6.06 2.34 3.40
CA ALA A 38 5.85 3.59 2.65
C ALA A 38 4.53 3.64 1.86
N LEU A 39 3.90 2.48 1.62
CA LEU A 39 2.61 2.32 0.95
C LEU A 39 1.51 1.83 1.92
N SER A 40 1.79 1.78 3.22
CA SER A 40 0.89 1.17 4.21
C SER A 40 -0.50 1.82 4.27
N LEU A 41 -0.58 3.11 3.91
CA LEU A 41 -1.83 3.89 3.79
C LEU A 41 -2.72 3.47 2.61
N PHE A 42 -2.15 2.80 1.61
CA PHE A 42 -2.83 2.39 0.38
C PHE A 42 -3.06 0.88 0.31
N ILE A 43 -2.44 0.13 1.21
CA ILE A 43 -2.56 -1.33 1.26
C ILE A 43 -3.50 -1.69 2.41
N SER A 44 -4.71 -2.11 2.06
CA SER A 44 -5.66 -2.64 3.04
C SER A 44 -5.03 -3.81 3.81
N LYS A 45 -5.18 -3.78 5.14
CA LYS A 45 -4.63 -4.80 6.06
C LYS A 45 -3.13 -5.05 5.83
N SER A 46 -2.37 -4.00 5.55
CA SER A 46 -0.92 -4.07 5.26
C SER A 46 -0.12 -4.81 6.33
N ALA A 47 -0.47 -4.64 7.61
CA ALA A 47 0.15 -5.34 8.72
C ALA A 47 -0.06 -6.87 8.63
N GLU A 48 -1.28 -7.32 8.35
CA GLU A 48 -1.60 -8.75 8.19
C GLU A 48 -0.86 -9.35 6.99
N LYS A 49 -0.89 -8.65 5.84
CA LYS A 49 -0.24 -9.09 4.59
C LYS A 49 1.28 -9.14 4.68
N SER A 50 1.90 -8.43 5.64
CA SER A 50 3.35 -8.41 5.83
C SER A 50 3.85 -9.37 6.93
N LEU A 51 2.95 -10.06 7.64
CA LEU A 51 3.31 -11.04 8.67
C LEU A 51 4.32 -12.10 8.22
N PRO A 52 4.21 -12.69 7.00
CA PRO A 52 5.19 -13.68 6.53
C PRO A 52 6.61 -13.10 6.45
N PHE A 53 6.74 -11.85 6.00
CA PHE A 53 8.04 -11.17 5.90
C PHE A 53 8.62 -10.84 7.27
N PHE A 54 7.79 -10.43 8.23
CA PHE A 54 8.24 -10.17 9.60
C PHE A 54 8.76 -11.43 10.31
N LYS A 55 8.22 -12.61 9.99
CA LYS A 55 8.73 -13.89 10.52
C LYS A 55 10.17 -14.13 10.08
N ILE A 56 10.51 -13.84 8.81
CA ILE A 56 11.89 -13.92 8.31
C ILE A 56 12.79 -12.94 9.05
N LEU A 57 12.35 -11.69 9.24
CA LEU A 57 13.13 -10.66 9.94
C LEU A 57 13.39 -11.00 11.42
N ARG A 58 12.46 -11.70 12.09
CA ARG A 58 12.66 -12.17 13.48
C ARG A 58 13.63 -13.35 13.57
N LYS A 59 13.69 -14.21 12.55
CA LYS A 59 14.65 -15.32 12.47
C LYS A 59 16.01 -14.80 11.96
N ALA A 60 16.71 -14.03 12.79
CA ALA A 60 17.99 -13.40 12.44
C ALA A 60 19.11 -14.38 12.05
N ARG A 61 18.96 -15.69 12.30
CA ARG A 61 20.00 -16.71 12.10
C ARG A 61 19.79 -17.59 10.86
N THR A 62 18.57 -17.73 10.35
CA THR A 62 18.27 -18.58 9.19
C THR A 62 17.31 -17.86 8.26
N PHE A 63 17.82 -17.45 7.09
CA PHE A 63 16.99 -16.94 6.01
C PHE A 63 16.31 -18.10 5.31
N GLU A 64 14.99 -18.19 5.44
CA GLU A 64 14.17 -19.16 4.74
C GLU A 64 13.03 -18.43 4.03
N TRP A 65 13.13 -18.36 2.71
CA TRP A 65 12.03 -17.89 1.87
C TRP A 65 11.14 -19.09 1.52
N ASP A 66 10.10 -19.31 2.32
CA ASP A 66 9.20 -20.44 2.17
C ASP A 66 8.05 -20.15 1.18
N ALA A 67 7.25 -21.18 0.90
CA ALA A 67 6.09 -21.07 0.02
C ALA A 67 5.03 -20.06 0.53
N SER A 68 4.94 -19.85 1.86
CA SER A 68 4.04 -18.86 2.43
C SER A 68 4.51 -17.44 2.12
N CYS A 69 5.80 -17.18 2.16
CA CYS A 69 6.40 -15.89 1.82
C CYS A 69 6.27 -15.60 0.33
N GLN A 70 6.52 -16.60 -0.53
CA GLN A 70 6.34 -16.46 -1.97
C GLN A 70 4.88 -16.15 -2.31
N ARG A 71 3.91 -16.88 -1.73
CA ARG A 71 2.49 -16.63 -1.96
C ARG A 71 2.08 -15.22 -1.53
N ALA A 72 2.48 -14.80 -0.34
CA ALA A 72 2.18 -13.46 0.16
C ALA A 72 2.80 -12.35 -0.70
N PHE A 73 3.99 -12.60 -1.26
CA PHE A 73 4.65 -11.66 -2.17
C PHE A 73 3.91 -11.53 -3.51
N GLU A 74 3.48 -12.64 -4.10
CA GLU A 74 2.68 -12.60 -5.33
C GLU A 74 1.29 -11.99 -5.11
N GLU A 75 0.62 -12.31 -4.00
CA GLU A 75 -0.65 -11.68 -3.63
C GLU A 75 -0.50 -10.16 -3.44
N LEU A 76 0.60 -9.72 -2.83
CA LEU A 76 0.91 -8.30 -2.70
C LEU A 76 1.10 -7.65 -4.09
N LYS A 77 1.85 -8.29 -4.99
CA LYS A 77 2.04 -7.78 -6.36
C LYS A 77 0.73 -7.69 -7.12
N ASN A 78 -0.08 -8.75 -7.09
CA ASN A 78 -1.38 -8.79 -7.76
C ASN A 78 -2.31 -7.71 -7.21
N TYR A 79 -2.34 -7.53 -5.89
CA TYR A 79 -3.08 -6.45 -5.26
C TYR A 79 -2.62 -5.08 -5.75
N LEU A 80 -1.29 -4.82 -5.74
CA LEU A 80 -0.71 -3.56 -6.18
C LEU A 80 -0.90 -3.30 -7.68
N ALA A 81 -0.92 -4.33 -8.51
CA ALA A 81 -1.19 -4.24 -9.95
C ALA A 81 -2.66 -3.94 -10.24
N GLY A 82 -3.56 -4.46 -9.41
CA GLY A 82 -5.00 -4.20 -9.49
C GLY A 82 -5.46 -2.93 -8.76
N LEU A 83 -4.56 -2.24 -8.04
CA LEU A 83 -4.90 -0.95 -7.47
C LEU A 83 -5.19 0.00 -8.64
N PRO A 84 -6.37 0.66 -8.67
CA PRO A 84 -6.55 1.76 -9.59
C PRO A 84 -5.40 2.73 -9.33
N LEU A 85 -4.59 3.00 -10.36
CA LEU A 85 -3.58 4.04 -10.27
C LEU A 85 -4.32 5.28 -9.81
N LEU A 86 -4.06 5.71 -8.58
CA LEU A 86 -4.78 6.82 -7.96
C LEU A 86 -4.54 8.05 -8.83
N VAL A 87 -5.52 8.34 -9.68
CA VAL A 87 -5.36 9.32 -10.75
C VAL A 87 -5.24 10.67 -10.05
N LYS A 88 -4.14 11.34 -10.32
CA LYS A 88 -3.87 12.69 -9.83
C LYS A 88 -5.04 13.61 -10.18
N PRO A 89 -5.68 14.28 -9.20
CA PRO A 89 -6.69 15.32 -9.47
C PRO A 89 -6.15 16.35 -10.44
N SER A 90 -6.84 16.51 -11.56
CA SER A 90 -6.65 17.62 -12.48
C SER A 90 -7.26 18.88 -11.85
N PRO A 91 -6.67 20.07 -12.08
CA PRO A 91 -7.29 21.32 -11.67
C PRO A 91 -8.71 21.41 -12.28
N GLY A 92 -9.73 21.46 -11.43
CA GLY A 92 -11.14 21.46 -11.84
C GLY A 92 -11.92 20.18 -11.48
N ASP A 93 -11.25 19.10 -11.06
CA ASP A 93 -11.93 17.87 -10.64
C ASP A 93 -12.62 18.05 -9.28
N THR A 94 -13.89 17.62 -9.20
CA THR A 94 -14.62 17.54 -7.92
C THR A 94 -14.18 16.30 -7.14
N LEU A 95 -13.72 16.53 -5.91
CA LEU A 95 -13.29 15.47 -4.99
C LEU A 95 -14.25 15.40 -3.81
N TYR A 96 -14.65 14.19 -3.45
CA TYR A 96 -15.50 13.92 -2.28
C TYR A 96 -14.65 13.37 -1.15
N LEU A 97 -14.74 13.95 0.04
CA LEU A 97 -14.13 13.42 1.25
C LEU A 97 -15.20 12.78 2.12
N TYR A 98 -15.17 11.47 2.27
CA TYR A 98 -16.02 10.74 3.18
C TYR A 98 -15.28 10.55 4.50
N LEU A 99 -15.84 11.06 5.59
CA LEU A 99 -15.29 10.92 6.92
C LEU A 99 -16.10 9.88 7.70
N SER A 100 -15.41 9.02 8.43
CA SER A 100 -16.01 8.12 9.41
C SER A 100 -15.24 8.28 10.71
N ALA A 101 -15.93 8.50 11.82
CA ALA A 101 -15.30 8.65 13.12
C ALA A 101 -15.97 7.73 14.13
N THR A 102 -15.16 7.02 14.89
CA THR A 102 -15.54 6.31 16.11
C THR A 102 -14.81 6.96 17.29
N PRO A 103 -15.22 6.70 18.54
CA PRO A 103 -14.50 7.20 19.72
C PRO A 103 -13.02 6.77 19.79
N GLN A 104 -12.62 5.77 19.01
CA GLN A 104 -11.27 5.18 19.02
C GLN A 104 -10.46 5.46 17.75
N ALA A 105 -11.08 5.99 16.69
CA ALA A 105 -10.40 6.24 15.43
C ALA A 105 -11.20 7.18 14.51
N VAL A 106 -10.48 8.04 13.79
CA VAL A 106 -11.02 8.75 12.62
C VAL A 106 -10.50 8.10 11.34
N SER A 107 -11.35 7.94 10.35
CA SER A 107 -11.03 7.47 9.02
C SER A 107 -11.56 8.45 7.99
N SER A 108 -10.83 8.70 6.90
CA SER A 108 -11.30 9.55 5.82
C SER A 108 -10.96 8.96 4.47
N ILE A 109 -11.91 8.94 3.52
CA ILE A 109 -11.67 8.55 2.14
C ILE A 109 -11.94 9.64 1.14
N LEU A 110 -10.90 9.98 0.37
CA LEU A 110 -11.04 10.86 -0.78
C LEU A 110 -11.55 10.01 -1.96
N ILE A 111 -12.53 10.48 -2.71
CA ILE A 111 -13.13 9.81 -3.86
C ILE A 111 -13.21 10.83 -5.00
N ARG A 112 -12.90 10.41 -6.22
CA ARG A 112 -13.21 11.22 -7.42
C ARG A 112 -14.43 10.62 -8.10
N GLU A 113 -15.32 11.48 -8.57
CA GLU A 113 -16.41 11.10 -9.47
C GLU A 113 -16.00 11.42 -10.91
N GLU A 114 -16.00 10.39 -11.77
CA GLU A 114 -15.72 10.51 -13.20
C GLU A 114 -16.88 9.87 -13.96
N GLU A 115 -17.62 10.65 -14.75
CA GLU A 115 -18.79 10.20 -15.55
C GLU A 115 -19.83 9.38 -14.75
N GLY A 116 -20.09 9.75 -13.49
CA GLY A 116 -21.05 9.05 -12.61
C GLY A 116 -20.50 7.78 -11.94
N LYS A 117 -19.21 7.47 -12.10
CA LYS A 117 -18.52 6.38 -11.37
C LYS A 117 -17.67 6.95 -10.23
N GLN A 118 -17.89 6.42 -9.03
CA GLN A 118 -17.11 6.76 -7.84
C GLN A 118 -15.88 5.85 -7.76
N LEU A 119 -14.69 6.44 -7.83
CA LEU A 119 -13.43 5.72 -7.66
C LEU A 119 -12.80 6.06 -6.30
N PRO A 120 -12.67 5.09 -5.38
CA PRO A 120 -12.08 5.32 -4.07
C PRO A 120 -10.60 5.70 -4.22
N ASN A 121 -10.22 6.87 -3.72
CA ASN A 121 -8.88 7.41 -3.88
C ASN A 121 -7.96 7.17 -2.66
N ILE A 122 -8.41 7.16 -1.38
CA ILE A 122 -7.49 6.92 -0.23
C ILE A 122 -8.28 6.47 1.01
N THR A 123 -7.87 5.51 1.83
CA THR A 123 -8.39 5.39 3.23
C THR A 123 -7.35 5.93 4.21
N LEU A 124 -7.58 7.11 4.78
CA LEU A 124 -6.75 7.68 5.84
C LEU A 124 -7.36 7.32 7.19
N ILE A 125 -6.83 6.31 7.87
CA ILE A 125 -7.11 6.09 9.30
C ILE A 125 -6.12 6.94 10.10
N LYS A 126 -6.61 7.85 10.94
CA LYS A 126 -5.85 8.55 11.99
C LYS A 126 -6.57 8.40 13.33
N TYR A 127 -5.78 7.99 14.34
CA TYR A 127 -6.14 7.77 15.74
C TYR A 127 -7.10 8.82 16.31
#